data_AF-A0A2V7D1F3-F1
#
_entry.id   AF-A0A2V7D1F3-F1
#
_cell.length_a   1.000
_cell.length_b   1.000
_cell.length_c   1.000
_cell.angle_alpha   90.00
_cell.angle_beta   90.00
_cell.angle_gamma   90.00
#
_symmetry.space_group_name_H-M   'P 1'
#
loop_
_entity.id
_entity.type
_entity.pdbx_description
1 polymer ?
#
loop_
_entity_poly.entity_id
_entity_poly.type
_entity_poly.pdbx_seq_one_letter_code
_entity_poly.pdbx_strand_id
1 'polypeptide(L)'
;MSCGGARLRVLSTGGPRSDDPTRLVRARAHHRDGFHFPVPVLTPAEARGLRRRLEAVEAEHGGALRGEIRHKPHLLFTWLAELVRHPTILDAVEDVLGPNLLVWSTSFFIKEARDPAYVSWHQDATYWGLSAPDVLTAWVAFTDATVENGAMRMVPGSHAEQLEHRDTFAPHNLLSRGQEIAVEVDEARGVDEYHHFAPEQPPAADLAPEARAPRRPPVTSP
;
A
#
# COMPACT_ATOMS: atom_id res chain seq x y z
N MET A 1 -10.87 -13.30 -4.96
CA MET A 1 -10.82 -11.90 -5.36
C MET A 1 -9.39 -11.45 -5.23
N SER A 2 -8.83 -10.89 -6.30
CA SER A 2 -7.51 -10.26 -6.24
C SER A 2 -7.59 -9.01 -5.35
N CYS A 3 -6.68 -8.89 -4.36
CA CYS A 3 -6.52 -7.63 -3.62
C CYS A 3 -5.57 -6.76 -4.43
N GLY A 4 -6.10 -5.67 -4.98
CA GLY A 4 -5.40 -4.83 -5.93
C GLY A 4 -5.51 -3.36 -5.52
N GLY A 5 -4.38 -2.68 -5.49
CA GLY A 5 -4.34 -1.24 -5.22
C GLY A 5 -3.14 -0.56 -5.83
N ALA A 6 -3.21 0.76 -5.93
CA ALA A 6 -2.08 1.59 -6.31
C ALA A 6 -1.37 2.10 -5.05
N ARG A 7 -0.05 1.90 -4.99
CA ARG A 7 0.84 2.53 -4.01
C ARG A 7 1.44 3.79 -4.63
N LEU A 8 1.23 4.93 -3.99
CA LEU A 8 1.78 6.23 -4.38
C LEU A 8 2.81 6.65 -3.34
N ARG A 9 4.05 6.90 -3.75
CA ARG A 9 5.11 7.42 -2.88
C ARG A 9 5.26 8.91 -3.12
N VAL A 10 5.03 9.69 -2.07
CA VAL A 10 5.05 11.16 -2.12
C VAL A 10 6.17 11.66 -1.22
N LEU A 11 7.00 12.55 -1.76
CA LEU A 11 8.07 13.26 -1.06
C LEU A 11 7.64 14.70 -0.77
N SER A 12 8.07 15.24 0.37
CA SER A 12 8.07 16.68 0.58
C SER A 12 9.26 17.31 -0.16
N THR A 13 9.04 18.45 -0.80
CA THR A 13 10.11 19.27 -1.40
C THR A 13 10.43 20.52 -0.56
N GLY A 14 9.95 20.57 0.69
CA GLY A 14 10.20 21.64 1.66
C GLY A 14 8.97 22.55 1.88
N GLY A 15 9.13 23.63 2.65
CA GLY A 15 8.07 24.61 2.93
C GLY A 15 7.37 24.44 4.28
N PRO A 16 6.69 25.49 4.78
CA PRO A 16 6.06 25.47 6.09
C PRO A 16 4.89 24.48 6.11
N ARG A 17 4.80 23.67 7.18
CA ARG A 17 3.60 22.88 7.46
C ARG A 17 2.46 23.84 7.79
N SER A 18 1.24 23.50 7.36
CA SER A 18 0.06 24.33 7.67
C SER A 18 -0.29 24.21 9.15
N ASP A 19 -0.53 25.35 9.81
CA ASP A 19 -0.98 25.42 11.22
C ASP A 19 -2.52 25.37 11.37
N ASP A 20 -3.25 25.00 10.30
CA ASP A 20 -4.72 24.95 10.29
C ASP A 20 -5.26 23.85 11.25
N PRO A 21 -5.97 24.20 12.35
CA PRO A 21 -6.54 23.26 13.31
C PRO A 21 -7.53 22.25 12.72
N THR A 22 -8.09 22.53 11.54
CA THR A 22 -9.04 21.66 10.84
C THR A 22 -8.34 20.53 10.06
N ARG A 23 -7.06 20.72 9.70
CA ARG A 23 -6.18 19.73 9.03
C ARG A 23 -5.50 18.74 10.00
N LEU A 24 -5.66 18.97 11.31
CA LEU A 24 -4.80 18.38 12.34
C LEU A 24 -5.16 16.96 12.80
N VAL A 25 -6.35 16.41 12.49
CA VAL A 25 -6.73 15.06 12.99
C VAL A 25 -5.95 13.96 12.28
N ARG A 26 -5.86 14.00 10.94
CA ARG A 26 -5.13 13.00 10.14
C ARG A 26 -3.64 13.05 10.42
N ALA A 27 -3.09 14.27 10.44
CA ALA A 27 -1.70 14.52 10.79
C ALA A 27 -1.35 13.97 12.18
N ARG A 28 -2.16 14.25 13.21
CA ARG A 28 -1.93 13.76 14.57
C ARG A 28 -1.97 12.23 14.65
N ALA A 29 -2.96 11.59 14.02
CA ALA A 29 -3.05 10.14 13.98
C ALA A 29 -1.81 9.54 13.30
N HIS A 30 -1.42 10.08 12.14
CA HIS A 30 -0.23 9.64 11.42
C HIS A 30 1.06 9.86 12.22
N HIS A 31 1.21 10.98 12.91
CA HIS A 31 2.39 11.23 13.76
C HIS A 31 2.47 10.27 14.95
N ARG A 32 1.33 9.91 15.54
CA ARG A 32 1.26 8.97 16.67
C ARG A 32 1.47 7.52 16.24
N ASP A 33 0.73 7.08 15.22
CA ASP A 33 0.60 5.67 14.86
C ASP A 33 1.47 5.27 13.66
N GLY A 34 1.97 6.23 12.88
CA GLY A 34 2.73 6.00 11.65
C GLY A 34 1.85 5.75 10.42
N PHE A 35 0.54 5.80 10.58
CA PHE A 35 -0.44 5.66 9.51
C PHE A 35 -1.77 6.31 9.90
N HIS A 36 -2.62 6.56 8.91
CA HIS A 36 -4.01 6.97 9.12
C HIS A 36 -4.90 6.36 8.05
N PHE A 37 -5.94 5.66 8.47
CA PHE A 37 -6.99 5.14 7.60
C PHE A 37 -8.29 5.00 8.41
N PRO A 38 -9.46 4.98 7.75
CA PRO A 38 -9.64 5.20 6.32
C PRO A 38 -9.69 6.67 5.92
N VAL A 39 -9.27 6.95 4.68
CA VAL A 39 -9.53 8.21 3.99
C VAL A 39 -10.40 7.90 2.77
N PRO A 40 -11.68 8.33 2.75
CA PRO A 40 -12.57 8.06 1.62
C PRO A 40 -12.17 8.92 0.42
N VAL A 41 -11.46 8.31 -0.54
CA VAL A 41 -10.98 8.97 -1.77
C VAL A 41 -11.86 8.65 -2.97
N LEU A 42 -12.26 7.38 -3.12
CA LEU A 42 -12.98 6.87 -4.27
C LEU A 42 -14.33 6.34 -3.82
N THR A 43 -15.37 6.60 -4.60
CA THR A 43 -16.62 5.85 -4.51
C THR A 43 -16.41 4.41 -4.97
N PRO A 44 -17.30 3.47 -4.59
CA PRO A 44 -17.26 2.10 -5.08
C PRO A 44 -17.25 1.97 -6.62
N ALA A 45 -17.95 2.87 -7.32
CA ALA A 45 -18.01 2.87 -8.77
C ALA A 45 -16.69 3.32 -9.42
N GLU A 46 -16.05 4.34 -8.87
CA GLU A 46 -14.75 4.85 -9.35
C GLU A 46 -13.65 3.82 -9.14
N ALA A 47 -13.57 3.21 -7.96
CA ALA A 47 -12.60 2.15 -7.69
C ALA A 47 -12.79 0.93 -8.60
N ARG A 48 -14.04 0.49 -8.86
CA ARG A 48 -14.31 -0.54 -9.88
C ARG A 48 -13.90 -0.09 -11.29
N GLY A 49 -14.06 1.19 -11.61
CA GLY A 49 -13.62 1.76 -12.88
C GLY A 49 -12.09 1.69 -13.04
N LEU A 50 -11.34 2.06 -12.01
CA LEU A 50 -9.88 1.97 -11.99
C LEU A 50 -9.39 0.53 -12.03
N ARG A 51 -10.06 -0.38 -11.31
CA ARG A 51 -9.81 -1.82 -11.39
C ARG A 51 -9.94 -2.33 -12.81
N ARG A 52 -11.05 -2.04 -13.50
CA ARG A 52 -11.24 -2.46 -14.90
C ARG A 52 -10.17 -1.92 -15.84
N ARG A 53 -9.70 -0.68 -15.61
CA ARG A 53 -8.58 -0.11 -16.38
C ARG A 53 -7.28 -0.88 -16.13
N LEU A 54 -6.99 -1.26 -14.88
CA LEU A 54 -5.84 -2.09 -14.54
C LEU A 54 -5.92 -3.48 -15.18
N GLU A 55 -7.05 -4.17 -15.05
CA GLU A 55 -7.29 -5.49 -15.65
C GLU A 55 -7.18 -5.47 -17.19
N ALA A 56 -7.62 -4.38 -17.83
CA ALA A 56 -7.44 -4.19 -19.27
C ALA A 56 -5.97 -4.06 -19.66
N VAL A 57 -5.17 -3.29 -18.89
CA VAL A 57 -3.72 -3.19 -19.10
C VAL A 57 -3.06 -4.56 -18.92
N GLU A 58 -3.44 -5.33 -17.90
CA GLU A 58 -2.92 -6.70 -17.71
C GLU A 58 -3.26 -7.61 -18.90
N ALA A 59 -4.51 -7.57 -19.38
CA ALA A 59 -4.92 -8.35 -20.55
C ALA A 59 -4.11 -8.01 -21.82
N GLU A 60 -3.85 -6.73 -22.06
CA GLU A 60 -3.03 -6.27 -23.20
C GLU A 60 -1.56 -6.73 -23.11
N HIS A 61 -1.05 -6.95 -21.90
CA HIS A 61 0.34 -7.33 -21.64
C HIS A 61 0.53 -8.83 -21.34
N GLY A 62 -0.48 -9.65 -21.61
CA GLY A 62 -0.41 -11.11 -21.45
C GLY A 62 -0.53 -11.59 -19.99
N GLY A 63 -1.20 -10.81 -19.14
CA GLY A 63 -1.45 -11.10 -17.73
C GLY A 63 -0.71 -10.15 -16.80
N ALA A 64 -0.14 -10.70 -15.72
CA ALA A 64 0.49 -9.90 -14.66
C ALA A 64 1.53 -8.90 -15.22
N LEU A 65 1.44 -7.64 -14.76
CA LEU A 65 2.37 -6.59 -15.17
C LEU A 65 3.81 -6.96 -14.79
N ARG A 66 4.75 -6.81 -15.74
CA ARG A 66 6.18 -7.12 -15.57
C ARG A 66 7.07 -5.97 -16.04
N GLY A 67 8.31 -5.95 -15.56
CA GLY A 67 9.35 -5.03 -16.02
C GLY A 67 8.99 -3.56 -15.82
N GLU A 68 9.29 -2.75 -16.83
CA GLU A 68 9.20 -1.28 -16.80
C GLU A 68 7.80 -0.76 -16.44
N ILE A 69 6.74 -1.49 -16.76
CA ILE A 69 5.35 -1.06 -16.50
C ILE A 69 5.02 -1.07 -14.99
N ARG A 70 5.80 -1.81 -14.18
CA ARG A 70 5.64 -1.80 -12.72
C ARG A 70 6.26 -0.58 -12.05
N HIS A 71 7.19 0.11 -12.72
CA HIS A 71 7.95 1.20 -12.13
C HIS A 71 7.43 2.55 -12.64
N LYS A 72 6.89 3.36 -11.72
CA LYS A 72 6.31 4.67 -12.05
C LYS A 72 5.22 4.62 -13.15
N PRO A 73 4.25 3.69 -13.11
CA PRO A 73 3.16 3.61 -14.09
C PRO A 73 2.33 4.89 -14.22
N HIS A 74 2.40 5.82 -13.25
CA HIS A 74 1.76 7.14 -13.35
C HIS A 74 2.31 8.00 -14.49
N LEU A 75 3.49 7.65 -15.03
CA LEU A 75 4.07 8.29 -16.22
C LEU A 75 3.55 7.68 -17.52
N LEU A 76 2.98 6.47 -17.47
CA LEU A 76 2.52 5.72 -18.63
C LEU A 76 1.00 5.78 -18.79
N PHE A 77 0.26 5.82 -17.69
CA PHE A 77 -1.20 5.74 -17.70
C PHE A 77 -1.82 7.06 -17.24
N THR A 78 -2.56 7.72 -18.14
CA THR A 78 -3.26 8.99 -17.86
C THR A 78 -4.20 8.88 -16.67
N TRP A 79 -4.93 7.78 -16.55
CA TRP A 79 -5.84 7.53 -15.43
C TRP A 79 -5.12 7.41 -14.08
N LEU A 80 -3.88 6.91 -14.07
CA LEU A 80 -3.08 6.86 -12.85
C LEU A 80 -2.45 8.23 -12.57
N ALA A 81 -2.05 8.96 -13.61
CA ALA A 81 -1.59 10.35 -13.50
C ALA A 81 -2.68 11.29 -12.95
N GLU A 82 -3.95 11.03 -13.27
CA GLU A 82 -5.11 11.70 -12.68
C GLU A 82 -5.28 11.30 -11.21
N LEU A 83 -5.23 10.00 -10.91
CA LEU A 83 -5.36 9.50 -9.54
C LEU A 83 -4.29 10.07 -8.60
N VAL A 84 -3.02 10.15 -9.02
CA VAL A 84 -1.97 10.71 -8.15
C VAL A 84 -2.12 12.19 -7.86
N ARG A 85 -2.98 12.90 -8.60
CA ARG A 85 -3.31 14.32 -8.40
C ARG A 85 -4.71 14.51 -7.82
N HIS A 86 -5.35 13.44 -7.35
CA HIS A 86 -6.69 13.52 -6.81
C HIS A 86 -6.73 14.47 -5.59
N PRO A 87 -7.63 15.48 -5.56
CA PRO A 87 -7.63 16.50 -4.50
C PRO A 87 -7.65 15.93 -3.09
N THR A 88 -8.51 14.92 -2.83
CA THR A 88 -8.58 14.28 -1.51
C THR A 88 -7.29 13.55 -1.10
N ILE A 89 -6.53 13.02 -2.07
CA ILE A 89 -5.23 12.41 -1.79
C ILE A 89 -4.23 13.51 -1.44
N LEU A 90 -4.17 14.56 -2.26
CA LEU A 90 -3.26 15.69 -2.04
C LEU A 90 -3.55 16.36 -0.70
N ASP A 91 -4.80 16.67 -0.39
CA ASP A 91 -5.20 17.25 0.91
C ASP A 91 -4.73 16.39 2.10
N ALA A 92 -4.95 15.07 2.04
CA ALA A 92 -4.55 14.17 3.12
C ALA A 92 -3.02 14.03 3.25
N VAL A 93 -2.29 14.13 2.14
CA VAL A 93 -0.82 14.07 2.12
C VAL A 93 -0.22 15.40 2.59
N GLU A 94 -0.79 16.54 2.16
CA GLU A 94 -0.40 17.88 2.59
C GLU A 94 -0.52 18.06 4.10
N ASP A 95 -1.55 17.46 4.72
CA ASP A 95 -1.73 17.46 6.17
C ASP A 95 -0.50 16.90 6.91
N VAL A 96 0.25 15.98 6.29
CA VAL A 96 1.41 15.29 6.90
C VAL A 96 2.75 15.90 6.43
N LEU A 97 2.93 16.09 5.12
CA LEU A 97 4.21 16.49 4.52
C LEU A 97 4.34 17.99 4.24
N GLY A 98 3.25 18.75 4.35
CA GLY A 98 3.19 20.14 3.90
C GLY A 98 2.86 20.29 2.41
N PRO A 99 2.79 21.53 1.90
CA PRO A 99 2.17 21.84 0.62
C PRO A 99 3.04 21.53 -0.61
N ASN A 100 4.36 21.41 -0.47
CA ASN A 100 5.23 21.17 -1.62
C ASN A 100 5.48 19.67 -1.77
N LEU A 101 4.73 19.06 -2.68
CA LEU A 101 4.68 17.62 -2.86
C LEU A 101 5.29 17.20 -4.21
N LEU A 102 6.01 16.08 -4.20
CA LEU A 102 6.50 15.40 -5.39
C LEU A 102 6.09 13.93 -5.35
N VAL A 103 5.34 13.47 -6.35
CA VAL A 103 5.11 12.03 -6.55
C VAL A 103 6.40 11.43 -7.11
N TRP A 104 7.14 10.73 -6.26
CA TRP A 104 8.42 10.15 -6.63
C TRP A 104 8.27 8.85 -7.40
N SER A 105 7.31 8.01 -6.99
CA SER A 105 7.06 6.71 -7.60
C SER A 105 5.62 6.25 -7.39
N THR A 106 5.16 5.38 -8.28
CA THR A 106 3.98 4.55 -8.06
C THR A 106 4.29 3.10 -8.37
N SER A 107 3.48 2.20 -7.84
CA SER A 107 3.49 0.78 -8.19
C SER A 107 2.13 0.16 -7.89
N PHE A 108 1.71 -0.83 -8.69
CA PHE A 108 0.56 -1.65 -8.33
C PHE A 108 0.97 -2.76 -7.36
N PHE A 109 0.15 -2.98 -6.34
CA PHE A 109 0.25 -4.10 -5.43
C PHE A 109 -0.96 -4.98 -5.65
N ILE A 110 -0.75 -6.09 -6.37
CA ILE A 110 -1.78 -7.01 -6.84
C ILE A 110 -1.47 -8.37 -6.23
N LYS A 111 -2.44 -8.95 -5.52
CA LYS A 111 -2.39 -10.30 -4.99
C LYS A 111 -3.51 -11.10 -5.62
N GLU A 112 -3.16 -11.97 -6.55
CA GLU A 112 -4.14 -12.83 -7.20
C GLU A 112 -4.73 -13.86 -6.23
N ALA A 113 -5.93 -14.36 -6.55
CA ALA A 113 -6.51 -15.46 -5.79
C ALA A 113 -5.56 -16.67 -5.82
N ARG A 114 -5.32 -17.29 -4.66
CA ARG A 114 -4.39 -18.43 -4.48
C ARG A 114 -2.92 -18.12 -4.76
N ASP A 115 -2.54 -16.85 -4.87
CA ASP A 115 -1.12 -16.50 -5.02
C ASP A 115 -0.39 -16.75 -3.70
N PRO A 116 0.67 -17.60 -3.66
CA PRO A 116 1.48 -17.78 -2.47
C PRO A 116 2.26 -16.52 -2.05
N ALA A 117 2.20 -15.45 -2.84
CA ALA A 117 2.96 -14.25 -2.62
C ALA A 117 2.56 -13.49 -1.35
N TYR A 118 3.58 -13.07 -0.60
CA TYR A 118 3.42 -12.34 0.66
C TYR A 118 4.36 -11.13 0.73
N VAL A 119 4.14 -10.29 1.72
CA VAL A 119 5.01 -9.16 2.07
C VAL A 119 5.45 -9.39 3.50
N SER A 120 6.76 -9.51 3.72
CA SER A 120 7.34 -9.57 5.07
C SER A 120 7.16 -8.26 5.82
N TRP A 121 7.28 -8.30 7.15
CA TRP A 121 7.40 -7.08 7.95
C TRP A 121 8.63 -6.29 7.48
N HIS A 122 8.44 -5.02 7.11
CA HIS A 122 9.48 -4.15 6.58
C HIS A 122 9.14 -2.69 6.88
N GLN A 123 10.15 -1.82 6.75
CA GLN A 123 9.97 -0.38 6.69
C GLN A 123 10.38 0.07 5.30
N ASP A 124 9.49 0.78 4.65
CA ASP A 124 9.57 1.13 3.24
C ASP A 124 10.79 2.05 2.96
N ALA A 125 11.02 3.04 3.83
CA ALA A 125 12.06 4.07 3.71
C ALA A 125 13.50 3.53 3.73
N THR A 126 13.74 2.41 4.42
CA THR A 126 15.06 1.74 4.58
C THR A 126 15.84 1.62 3.28
N TYR A 127 15.11 1.39 2.18
CA TYR A 127 15.70 0.94 0.92
C TYR A 127 15.66 1.99 -0.18
N TRP A 128 15.26 3.21 0.14
CA TRP A 128 15.06 4.26 -0.86
C TRP A 128 16.26 5.19 -1.00
N GLY A 129 17.25 5.09 -0.12
CA GLY A 129 18.46 5.91 -0.17
C GLY A 129 18.18 7.42 -0.02
N LEU A 130 17.04 7.76 0.58
CA LEU A 130 16.66 9.16 0.85
C LEU A 130 17.48 9.67 2.03
N SER A 131 17.94 10.91 1.94
CA SER A 131 18.72 11.56 3.00
C SER A 131 17.88 11.98 4.22
N ALA A 132 16.54 11.95 4.09
CA ALA A 132 15.59 12.30 5.14
C ALA A 132 14.32 11.45 5.04
N PRO A 133 13.62 11.18 6.15
CA PRO A 133 12.36 10.42 6.19
C PRO A 133 11.15 11.28 5.80
N ASP A 134 11.32 12.30 4.95
CA ASP A 134 10.25 13.20 4.49
C ASP A 134 9.46 12.59 3.32
N VAL A 135 9.03 11.34 3.51
CA VAL A 135 8.36 10.51 2.52
C VAL A 135 7.17 9.80 3.15
N LEU A 136 6.07 9.70 2.38
CA LEU A 136 4.90 8.93 2.79
C LEU A 136 4.39 8.08 1.63
N THR A 137 3.74 6.98 1.97
CA THR A 137 3.03 6.12 1.03
C THR A 137 1.52 6.33 1.17
N ALA A 138 0.86 6.83 0.14
CA ALA A 138 -0.60 6.75 0.02
C ALA A 138 -0.97 5.45 -0.70
N TRP A 139 -1.69 4.56 -0.03
CA TRP A 139 -2.19 3.32 -0.62
C TRP A 139 -3.68 3.44 -0.94
N VAL A 140 -4.04 3.27 -2.20
CA VAL A 140 -5.42 3.41 -2.71
C VAL A 140 -5.93 2.04 -3.12
N ALA A 141 -6.94 1.54 -2.40
CA ALA A 141 -7.58 0.27 -2.66
C ALA A 141 -8.51 0.36 -3.89
N PHE A 142 -8.38 -0.55 -4.84
CA PHE A 142 -9.34 -0.69 -5.95
C PHE A 142 -10.37 -1.80 -5.69
N THR A 143 -10.12 -2.64 -4.69
CA THR A 143 -11.02 -3.66 -4.14
C THR A 143 -11.11 -3.51 -2.61
N ASP A 144 -12.05 -4.21 -1.96
CA ASP A 144 -12.03 -4.33 -0.49
C ASP A 144 -10.68 -4.91 -0.04
N ALA A 145 -10.16 -4.43 1.09
CA ALA A 145 -8.92 -4.91 1.66
C ALA A 145 -9.25 -5.66 2.97
N THR A 146 -9.48 -6.96 2.84
CA THR A 146 -9.84 -7.83 3.97
C THR A 146 -8.64 -8.67 4.38
N VAL A 147 -8.69 -9.20 5.60
CA VAL A 147 -7.70 -10.15 6.10
C VAL A 147 -7.51 -11.34 5.16
N GLU A 148 -8.59 -11.85 4.58
CA GLU A 148 -8.59 -13.04 3.71
C GLU A 148 -7.99 -12.79 2.33
N ASN A 149 -8.11 -11.56 1.81
CA ASN A 149 -7.56 -11.20 0.50
C ASN A 149 -6.19 -10.49 0.59
N GLY A 150 -5.64 -10.36 1.80
CA GLY A 150 -4.27 -9.92 2.01
C GLY A 150 -4.13 -8.42 2.24
N ALA A 151 -5.05 -7.82 2.99
CA ALA A 151 -4.93 -6.48 3.54
C ALA A 151 -3.56 -6.23 4.20
N MET A 152 -3.13 -4.97 4.14
CA MET A 152 -1.88 -4.54 4.75
C MET A 152 -2.01 -4.54 6.27
N ARG A 153 -1.00 -5.11 6.95
CA ARG A 153 -0.87 -5.03 8.41
C ARG A 153 0.10 -3.92 8.77
N MET A 154 -0.28 -3.07 9.73
CA MET A 154 0.56 -1.99 10.23
C MET A 154 0.72 -2.09 11.76
N VAL A 155 1.90 -1.76 12.29
CA VAL A 155 2.16 -1.73 13.74
C VAL A 155 2.15 -0.28 14.21
N PRO A 156 1.21 0.14 15.08
CA PRO A 156 1.15 1.51 15.58
C PRO A 156 2.46 1.93 16.25
N GLY A 157 2.99 3.08 15.83
CA GLY A 157 4.18 3.72 16.37
C GLY A 157 5.51 3.16 15.85
N SER A 158 5.50 2.14 14.98
CA SER A 158 6.73 1.51 14.48
C SER A 158 7.53 2.38 13.51
N HIS A 159 7.03 3.56 13.13
CA HIS A 159 7.75 4.55 12.32
C HIS A 159 8.71 5.42 13.15
N ALA A 160 8.56 5.44 14.48
CA ALA A 160 9.35 6.29 15.36
C ALA A 160 10.82 5.85 15.47
N GLU A 161 11.11 4.60 15.13
CA GLU A 161 12.45 4.02 15.14
C GLU A 161 12.68 3.25 13.84
N GLN A 162 13.87 3.44 13.25
CA GLN A 162 14.30 2.65 12.11
C GLN A 162 14.92 1.35 12.63
N LEU A 163 14.27 0.22 12.34
CA LEU A 163 14.69 -1.11 12.79
C LEU A 163 15.77 -1.67 11.87
N GLU A 164 16.52 -2.66 12.36
CA GLU A 164 17.48 -3.39 11.53
C GLU A 164 16.72 -4.24 10.50
N HIS A 165 17.21 -4.26 9.25
CA HIS A 165 16.68 -5.13 8.21
C HIS A 165 17.75 -6.05 7.63
N ARG A 166 17.28 -7.18 7.10
CA ARG A 166 18.08 -8.14 6.34
C ARG A 166 17.41 -8.47 5.01
N ASP A 167 18.22 -8.83 4.03
CA ASP A 167 17.75 -9.34 2.74
C ASP A 167 17.72 -10.87 2.80
N THR A 168 16.57 -11.47 2.50
CA THR A 168 16.39 -12.95 2.57
C THR A 168 16.25 -13.61 1.20
N PHE A 169 15.87 -12.85 0.17
CA PHE A 169 15.50 -13.37 -1.16
C PHE A 169 14.49 -14.55 -1.12
N ALA A 170 13.66 -14.60 -0.07
CA ALA A 170 12.73 -15.70 0.14
C ALA A 170 11.76 -15.84 -1.06
N PRO A 171 11.46 -17.08 -1.49
CA PRO A 171 10.52 -17.31 -2.57
C PRO A 171 9.15 -16.72 -2.21
N HIS A 172 8.44 -16.22 -3.22
CA HIS A 172 7.11 -15.61 -3.09
C HIS A 172 7.06 -14.30 -2.29
N ASN A 173 8.17 -13.76 -1.81
CA ASN A 173 8.15 -12.42 -1.23
C ASN A 173 8.04 -11.37 -2.35
N LEU A 174 7.06 -10.47 -2.26
CA LEU A 174 6.84 -9.40 -3.25
C LEU A 174 7.87 -8.25 -3.14
N LEU A 175 8.65 -8.22 -2.07
CA LEU A 175 9.76 -7.30 -1.90
C LEU A 175 10.98 -7.82 -2.67
N SER A 176 11.58 -6.97 -3.52
CA SER A 176 12.56 -7.39 -4.54
C SER A 176 13.81 -8.09 -3.98
N ARG A 177 14.16 -7.89 -2.71
CA ARG A 177 15.27 -8.57 -2.02
C ARG A 177 14.82 -9.43 -0.84
N GLY A 178 13.53 -9.75 -0.73
CA GLY A 178 12.97 -10.47 0.42
C GLY A 178 13.20 -9.71 1.73
N GLN A 179 12.98 -8.39 1.68
CA GLN A 179 13.38 -7.44 2.72
C GLN A 179 12.57 -7.65 4.00
N GLU A 180 13.23 -7.88 5.12
CA GLU A 180 12.55 -8.18 6.38
C GLU A 180 13.22 -7.44 7.54
N ILE A 181 12.44 -6.92 8.49
CA ILE A 181 13.00 -6.52 9.78
C ILE A 181 13.59 -7.73 10.52
N ALA A 182 14.76 -7.53 11.12
CA ALA A 182 15.52 -8.54 11.84
C ALA A 182 15.14 -8.64 13.33
N VAL A 183 13.99 -8.07 13.71
CA VAL A 183 13.46 -8.08 15.09
C VAL A 183 12.14 -8.84 15.17
N GLU A 184 11.85 -9.39 16.34
CA GLU A 184 10.54 -9.99 16.60
C GLU A 184 9.46 -8.90 16.62
N VAL A 185 8.38 -9.15 15.89
CA VAL A 185 7.19 -8.30 15.90
C VAL A 185 6.13 -8.95 16.76
N ASP A 186 5.62 -8.21 17.74
CA ASP A 186 4.38 -8.58 18.40
C ASP A 186 3.22 -8.46 17.40
N GLU A 187 2.81 -9.59 16.82
CA GLU A 187 1.74 -9.64 15.84
C GLU A 187 0.38 -9.21 16.39
N ALA A 188 0.18 -9.25 17.71
CA ALA A 188 -1.07 -8.81 18.33
C ALA A 188 -1.28 -7.28 18.22
N ARG A 189 -0.21 -6.54 17.93
CA ARG A 189 -0.26 -5.08 17.69
C ARG A 189 -0.62 -4.70 16.25
N GLY A 190 -0.67 -5.66 15.33
CA GLY A 190 -0.97 -5.38 13.92
C GLY A 190 -2.44 -5.03 13.69
N VAL A 191 -2.71 -3.98 12.89
CA VAL A 191 -4.06 -3.58 12.46
C VAL A 191 -4.21 -3.79 10.94
N ASP A 192 -5.28 -4.44 10.48
CA ASP A 192 -5.35 -4.99 9.10
C ASP A 192 -6.73 -5.16 8.43
N GLU A 193 -7.77 -4.41 8.81
CA GLU A 193 -9.10 -4.53 8.17
C GLU A 193 -9.66 -3.20 7.64
N TYR A 194 -10.13 -3.20 6.40
CA TYR A 194 -10.94 -2.12 5.84
C TYR A 194 -11.96 -2.63 4.79
N HIS A 195 -13.23 -2.31 5.02
CA HIS A 195 -14.35 -2.63 4.13
C HIS A 195 -15.01 -1.33 3.66
N HIS A 196 -15.09 -1.13 2.34
CA HIS A 196 -15.73 0.05 1.74
C HIS A 196 -16.79 -0.31 0.70
N PHE A 197 -16.66 -1.49 0.10
CA PHE A 197 -17.60 -1.96 -0.91
C PHE A 197 -18.66 -2.84 -0.23
N ALA A 198 -19.88 -2.86 -0.76
CA ALA A 198 -20.79 -3.95 -0.42
C ALA A 198 -20.07 -5.26 -0.79
N PRO A 199 -20.09 -6.29 0.07
CA PRO A 199 -19.38 -7.53 -0.22
C PRO A 199 -19.86 -8.05 -1.57
N GLU A 200 -19.01 -7.91 -2.59
CA GLU A 200 -19.27 -8.54 -3.88
C GLU A 200 -19.25 -10.04 -3.64
N GLN A 201 -20.28 -10.74 -4.12
CA GLN A 201 -20.29 -12.19 -4.04
C GLN A 201 -19.07 -12.67 -4.82
N PRO A 202 -18.03 -13.19 -4.14
CA PRO A 202 -16.82 -13.57 -4.84
C PRO A 202 -17.19 -14.76 -5.73
N PRO A 203 -16.53 -14.94 -6.89
CA PRO A 203 -16.65 -16.19 -7.64
C PRO A 203 -16.52 -17.36 -6.65
N ALA A 204 -17.36 -18.39 -6.72
CA ALA A 204 -17.34 -19.49 -5.74
C ALA A 204 -15.93 -20.12 -5.58
N ALA A 205 -15.10 -20.05 -6.63
CA ALA A 205 -13.70 -20.47 -6.64
C ALA A 205 -12.76 -19.66 -5.71
N ASP A 206 -13.14 -18.44 -5.35
CA ASP A 206 -12.33 -17.48 -4.61
C ASP A 206 -12.59 -17.48 -3.09
N LEU A 207 -13.65 -18.13 -2.62
CA LEU A 207 -14.03 -18.24 -1.20
C LEU A 207 -13.73 -19.60 -0.57
N ALA A 208 -13.36 -20.58 -1.38
CA ALA A 208 -13.01 -21.88 -0.85
C ALA A 208 -11.79 -21.75 0.10
N PRO A 209 -11.69 -22.56 1.17
CA PRO A 209 -10.58 -22.48 2.13
C PRO A 209 -9.19 -22.42 1.49
N GLU A 210 -9.03 -23.09 0.35
CA GLU A 210 -7.84 -23.14 -0.50
C GLU A 210 -7.56 -21.85 -1.31
N ALA A 211 -8.47 -20.88 -1.33
CA ALA A 211 -8.37 -19.65 -2.12
C ALA A 211 -7.90 -18.41 -1.35
N ARG A 212 -7.72 -18.54 -0.03
CA ARG A 212 -7.25 -17.46 0.85
C ARG A 212 -5.78 -17.12 0.57
N ALA A 213 -5.45 -15.82 0.57
CA ALA A 213 -4.07 -15.39 0.43
C ALA A 213 -3.25 -15.84 1.67
N PRO A 214 -2.10 -16.51 1.49
CA PRO A 214 -1.30 -16.95 2.62
C PRO A 214 -0.70 -15.75 3.34
N ARG A 215 -0.73 -15.84 4.68
CA ARG A 215 0.09 -14.99 5.53
C ARG A 215 1.52 -15.51 5.51
N ARG A 216 2.47 -14.64 5.88
CA ARG A 216 3.83 -15.11 6.19
C ARG A 216 3.70 -16.28 7.19
N PRO A 217 4.34 -17.44 6.95
CA PRO A 217 4.32 -18.53 7.90
C PRO A 217 4.96 -18.08 9.23
N PRO A 218 4.44 -18.53 10.39
CA PRO A 218 5.03 -18.20 11.69
C PRO A 218 6.49 -18.64 11.73
N VAL A 219 7.34 -17.83 12.37
CA VAL A 219 8.74 -18.20 12.59
C VAL A 219 8.76 -19.39 13.56
N THR A 220 9.07 -20.58 13.06
CA THR A 220 9.36 -21.72 13.92
C THR A 220 10.79 -21.60 14.41
N SER A 221 10.98 -21.24 15.68
CA SER A 221 12.29 -21.36 16.34
C SER A 221 12.71 -22.84 16.39
N PRO A 222 14.00 -23.16 16.20
CA PRO A 222 14.52 -24.53 16.30
C PRO A 222 14.43 -25.10 17.72
#